data_AF-A0A7S1T4Y5-F1
#
_entry.id   AF-A0A7S1T4Y5-F1
#
_cell.length_a   1.000
_cell.length_b   1.000
_cell.length_c   1.000
_cell.angle_alpha   90.00
_cell.angle_beta   90.00
_cell.angle_gamma   90.00
#
_symmetry.space_group_name_H-M   'P 1'
#
loop_
_entity.id
_entity.type
_entity.pdbx_description
1 polymer ?
#
loop_
_entity_poly.entity_id
_entity_poly.type
_entity_poly.pdbx_seq_one_letter_code
_entity_poly.pdbx_strand_id
1 'polypeptide(L)'
;RKILEGWMSNIMFISRKDNTRVYSFADLNSAFKEVIEARHSAISDQGKEIVKLLSSSNRTLKVSKAAPSWKQYVDYVSDIVIKGFADTIITTIDHVYQQLSAEAIAKNEAAPLLEIQLELVAPDIIWKPELGCAGGDGVRDMFNSWLKSFLDIGSKMKRLDIGEGNYAKELEEDFMVYDAMSEVQAVVLSNEAECEAFRASYLQYDYLYKKDLNEALQEFLEAEGVVGEDGSKDAPPLEAFEAQVQKYRGVQAEINSMKTSASFGWIKVDAKPIKKALATWATKWTYLYTHYLSQRVVNSMSDLYSFMENTNAVLDQRLSTEKDPEAEEEEEDP
;
A
#
# COMPACT_ATOMS: atom_id res chain seq x y z
N ARG A 1 -28.99 18.02 29.29
CA ARG A 1 -28.96 16.57 29.54
C ARG A 1 -29.49 15.79 28.33
N LYS A 2 -30.79 15.81 28.01
CA LYS A 2 -31.33 15.17 26.78
C LYS A 2 -30.57 15.52 25.48
N ILE A 3 -30.20 16.78 25.29
CA ILE A 3 -29.40 17.22 24.12
C ILE A 3 -28.03 16.51 24.08
N LEU A 4 -27.35 16.42 25.24
CA LEU A 4 -26.02 15.82 25.38
C LEU A 4 -26.08 14.29 25.24
N GLU A 5 -27.12 13.66 25.77
CA GLU A 5 -27.43 12.23 25.52
C GLU A 5 -27.63 11.98 24.01
N GLY A 6 -28.27 12.93 23.33
CA GLY A 6 -28.38 12.95 21.86
C GLY A 6 -27.02 12.95 21.16
N TRP A 7 -26.05 13.74 21.64
CA TRP A 7 -24.69 13.77 21.08
C TRP A 7 -24.00 12.41 21.21
N MET A 8 -24.02 11.81 22.41
CA MET A 8 -23.38 10.50 22.64
C MET A 8 -24.03 9.38 21.82
N SER A 9 -25.36 9.39 21.66
CA SER A 9 -26.07 8.39 20.85
C SER A 9 -25.76 8.49 19.34
N ASN A 10 -25.31 9.67 18.88
CA ASN A 10 -25.03 9.97 17.49
C ASN A 10 -23.52 10.07 17.25
N ILE A 11 -22.87 8.90 17.22
CA ILE A 11 -21.43 8.74 17.05
C ILE A 11 -20.92 9.54 15.82
N MET A 12 -19.73 10.13 15.95
CA MET A 12 -19.07 10.95 14.93
C MET A 12 -18.29 10.14 13.90
N PHE A 13 -18.59 8.85 13.77
CA PHE A 13 -17.91 7.91 12.89
C PHE A 13 -18.92 7.06 12.11
N ILE A 14 -18.44 6.41 11.05
CA ILE A 14 -19.27 5.64 10.13
C ILE A 14 -19.86 4.43 10.85
N SER A 15 -21.19 4.29 10.79
CA SER A 15 -21.87 3.07 11.25
C SER A 15 -21.93 2.05 10.10
N ARG A 16 -21.25 0.92 10.27
CA ARG A 16 -21.31 -0.20 9.31
C ARG A 16 -22.69 -0.85 9.41
N LYS A 17 -23.49 -0.71 8.35
CA LYS A 17 -24.75 -1.48 8.20
C LYS A 17 -24.48 -2.96 7.96
N ASP A 18 -23.31 -3.26 7.39
CA ASP A 18 -22.82 -4.59 7.07
C ASP A 18 -21.38 -4.71 7.60
N ASN A 19 -21.19 -5.57 8.60
CA ASN A 19 -19.88 -5.81 9.22
C ASN A 19 -18.92 -6.57 8.30
N THR A 20 -19.34 -7.00 7.11
CA THR A 20 -18.48 -7.68 6.14
C THR A 20 -17.91 -6.74 5.07
N ARG A 21 -18.41 -5.49 4.99
CA ARG A 21 -17.96 -4.52 3.99
C ARG A 21 -16.55 -4.02 4.31
N VAL A 22 -15.65 -4.14 3.33
CA VAL A 22 -14.33 -3.48 3.33
C VAL A 22 -14.42 -2.24 2.45
N TYR A 23 -13.90 -1.10 2.91
CA TYR A 23 -13.95 0.16 2.17
C TYR A 23 -12.66 0.41 1.39
N SER A 24 -12.78 1.09 0.25
CA SER A 24 -11.62 1.75 -0.36
C SER A 24 -11.26 3.01 0.44
N PHE A 25 -10.02 3.50 0.28
CA PHE A 25 -9.58 4.74 0.93
C PHE A 25 -10.49 5.93 0.61
N ALA A 26 -10.84 6.12 -0.67
CA ALA A 26 -11.69 7.21 -1.11
C ALA A 26 -13.11 7.10 -0.52
N ASP A 27 -13.70 5.91 -0.53
CA ASP A 27 -15.05 5.69 0.01
C ASP A 27 -15.10 5.91 1.51
N LEU A 28 -14.10 5.41 2.25
CA LEU A 28 -14.03 5.56 3.70
C LEU A 28 -13.86 7.04 4.08
N ASN A 29 -12.96 7.74 3.40
CA ASN A 29 -12.73 9.16 3.64
C ASN A 29 -13.96 10.02 3.30
N SER A 30 -14.64 9.73 2.19
CA SER A 30 -15.87 10.44 1.80
C SER A 30 -17.00 10.19 2.80
N ALA A 31 -17.25 8.92 3.14
CA ALA A 31 -18.29 8.55 4.10
C ALA A 31 -18.04 9.17 5.49
N PHE A 32 -16.77 9.22 5.91
CA PHE A 32 -16.40 9.88 7.16
C PHE A 32 -16.71 11.38 7.11
N LYS A 33 -16.30 12.07 6.04
CA LYS A 33 -16.53 13.51 5.85
C LYS A 33 -18.02 13.87 5.90
N GLU A 34 -18.87 13.08 5.26
CA GLU A 34 -20.33 13.28 5.31
C GLU A 34 -20.88 13.14 6.73
N VAL A 35 -20.46 12.11 7.46
CA VAL A 35 -20.91 11.87 8.85
C VAL A 35 -20.47 13.03 9.74
N ILE A 36 -19.19 13.38 9.72
CA ILE A 36 -18.64 14.38 10.63
C ILE A 36 -19.22 15.77 10.36
N GLU A 37 -19.44 16.15 9.10
CA GLU A 37 -20.08 17.42 8.74
C GLU A 37 -21.52 17.48 9.26
N ALA A 38 -22.30 16.41 9.05
CA ALA A 38 -23.66 16.32 9.56
C ALA A 38 -23.71 16.40 11.10
N ARG A 39 -22.79 15.73 11.78
CA ARG A 39 -22.71 15.75 13.26
C ARG A 39 -22.29 17.11 13.79
N HIS A 40 -21.26 17.73 13.22
CA HIS A 40 -20.84 19.08 13.60
C HIS A 40 -21.94 20.12 13.39
N SER A 41 -22.69 20.02 12.30
CA SER A 41 -23.83 20.89 12.03
C SER A 41 -24.93 20.71 13.10
N ALA A 42 -25.31 19.46 13.39
CA ALA A 42 -26.31 19.15 14.41
C ALA A 42 -25.91 19.68 15.80
N ILE A 43 -24.64 19.50 16.18
CA ILE A 43 -24.10 19.97 17.46
C ILE A 43 -24.08 21.49 17.53
N SER A 44 -23.74 22.17 16.43
CA SER A 44 -23.81 23.63 16.35
C SER A 44 -25.24 24.15 16.58
N ASP A 45 -26.23 23.52 15.95
CA ASP A 45 -27.64 23.89 16.11
C ASP A 45 -28.18 23.59 17.51
N GLN A 46 -27.82 22.44 18.07
CA GLN A 46 -28.14 22.06 19.44
C GLN A 46 -27.45 22.97 20.46
N GLY A 47 -26.25 23.46 20.16
CA GLY A 47 -25.58 24.50 20.96
C GLY A 47 -26.40 25.80 21.02
N LYS A 48 -27.02 26.23 19.92
CA LYS A 48 -27.95 27.38 19.91
C LYS A 48 -29.17 27.13 20.78
N GLU A 49 -29.66 25.89 20.83
CA GLU A 49 -30.76 25.49 21.71
C GLU A 49 -30.37 25.60 23.19
N ILE A 50 -29.17 25.14 23.56
CA ILE A 50 -28.64 25.28 24.93
C ILE A 50 -28.59 26.76 25.35
N VAL A 51 -28.10 27.64 24.47
CA VAL A 51 -28.08 29.10 24.73
C VAL A 51 -29.49 29.68 24.91
N LYS A 52 -30.47 29.22 24.12
CA LYS A 52 -31.89 29.63 24.26
C LYS A 52 -32.48 29.16 25.58
N LEU A 53 -32.19 27.94 26.02
CA LEU A 53 -32.64 27.40 27.31
C LEU A 53 -32.02 28.17 28.48
N LEU A 54 -30.73 28.49 28.40
CA LEU A 54 -30.04 29.30 29.40
C LEU A 54 -30.65 30.72 29.49
N SER A 55 -30.91 31.35 28.35
CA SER A 55 -31.55 32.67 28.28
C SER A 55 -32.98 32.67 28.84
N SER A 56 -33.75 31.61 28.55
CA SER A 56 -35.09 31.41 29.11
C SER A 56 -35.06 31.24 30.63
N SER A 57 -34.08 30.47 31.14
CA SER A 57 -33.88 30.29 32.58
C SER A 57 -33.59 31.61 33.28
N ASN A 58 -32.70 32.45 32.73
CA ASN A 58 -32.43 33.78 33.27
C ASN A 58 -33.70 34.66 33.32
N ARG A 59 -34.53 34.61 32.26
CA ARG A 59 -35.76 35.40 32.17
C ARG A 59 -36.78 34.97 33.23
N THR A 60 -36.92 33.66 33.45
CA THR A 60 -37.83 33.11 34.47
C THR A 60 -37.38 33.47 35.88
N LEU A 61 -36.08 33.37 36.16
CA LEU A 61 -35.51 33.68 37.47
C LEU A 61 -35.46 35.19 37.76
N LYS A 62 -35.52 36.04 36.72
CA LYS A 62 -35.43 37.52 36.82
C LYS A 62 -34.18 38.01 37.56
N VAL A 63 -33.08 37.28 37.45
CA VAL A 63 -31.79 37.63 38.06
C VAL A 63 -30.96 38.45 37.06
N SER A 64 -30.15 39.38 37.57
CA SER A 64 -29.18 40.12 36.77
C SER A 64 -28.12 39.18 36.22
N LYS A 65 -27.77 39.31 34.92
CA LYS A 65 -26.68 38.52 34.31
C LYS A 65 -25.31 38.80 34.93
N ALA A 66 -25.15 39.94 35.59
CA ALA A 66 -23.93 40.29 36.31
C ALA A 66 -23.87 39.71 37.73
N ALA A 67 -24.97 39.10 38.22
CA ALA A 67 -25.01 38.54 39.56
C ALA A 67 -24.01 37.38 39.71
N PRO A 68 -23.22 37.32 40.80
CA PRO A 68 -22.28 36.23 41.03
C PRO A 68 -22.94 34.84 41.01
N SER A 69 -24.14 34.71 41.57
CA SER A 69 -24.91 33.45 41.57
C SER A 69 -25.34 33.01 40.18
N TRP A 70 -25.63 33.95 39.27
CA TRP A 70 -25.94 33.62 37.88
C TRP A 70 -24.70 33.16 37.14
N LYS A 71 -23.55 33.84 37.33
CA LYS A 71 -22.27 33.42 36.72
C LYS A 71 -21.90 32.00 37.14
N GLN A 72 -21.94 31.68 38.44
CA GLN A 72 -21.69 30.33 38.94
C GLN A 72 -22.63 29.27 38.32
N TYR A 73 -23.90 29.62 38.10
CA TYR A 73 -24.83 28.72 37.41
C TYR A 73 -24.45 28.51 35.93
N VAL A 74 -24.04 29.57 35.24
CA VAL A 74 -23.57 29.48 33.86
C VAL A 74 -22.29 28.63 33.78
N ASP A 75 -21.35 28.83 34.69
CA ASP A 75 -20.11 28.04 34.78
C ASP A 75 -20.43 26.55 34.99
N TYR A 76 -21.35 26.23 35.91
CA TYR A 76 -21.82 24.86 36.11
C TYR A 76 -22.46 24.23 34.85
N VAL A 77 -23.22 25.02 34.08
CA VAL A 77 -23.76 24.53 32.79
C VAL A 77 -22.64 24.37 31.75
N SER A 78 -21.63 25.24 31.77
CA SER A 78 -20.41 25.16 30.96
C SER A 78 -19.68 23.83 31.20
N ASP A 79 -19.46 23.47 32.47
CA ASP A 79 -18.81 22.21 32.87
C ASP A 79 -19.60 20.98 32.39
N ILE A 80 -20.93 21.03 32.45
CA ILE A 80 -21.79 19.97 31.92
C ILE A 80 -21.63 19.83 30.40
N VAL A 81 -21.46 20.94 29.67
CA VAL A 81 -21.25 20.93 28.22
C VAL A 81 -19.86 20.37 27.87
N ILE A 82 -18.81 20.78 28.59
CA ILE A 82 -17.45 20.24 28.44
C ILE A 82 -17.47 18.72 28.63
N LYS A 83 -18.08 18.26 29.73
CA LYS A 83 -18.24 16.83 29.98
C LYS A 83 -19.01 16.13 28.85
N GLY A 84 -20.10 16.72 28.36
CA GLY A 84 -20.87 16.16 27.25
C GLY A 84 -20.06 16.02 25.96
N PHE A 85 -19.16 16.96 25.67
CA PHE A 85 -18.22 16.84 24.55
C PHE A 85 -17.21 15.73 24.78
N ALA A 86 -16.56 15.68 25.94
CA ALA A 86 -15.60 14.64 26.30
C ALA A 86 -16.22 13.23 26.20
N ASP A 87 -17.40 13.04 26.82
CA ASP A 87 -18.13 11.76 26.78
C ASP A 87 -18.48 11.35 25.34
N THR A 88 -18.82 12.31 24.47
CA THR A 88 -19.12 12.06 23.04
C THR A 88 -17.86 11.65 22.26
N ILE A 89 -16.73 12.31 22.53
CA ILE A 89 -15.44 11.98 21.91
C ILE A 89 -15.02 10.57 22.33
N ILE A 90 -15.02 10.27 23.63
CA ILE A 90 -14.63 8.98 24.18
C ILE A 90 -15.50 7.87 23.60
N THR A 91 -16.83 8.04 23.60
CA THR A 91 -17.76 7.06 23.01
C THR A 91 -17.49 6.83 21.52
N THR A 92 -17.11 7.89 20.79
CA THR A 92 -16.75 7.78 19.38
C THR A 92 -15.44 7.03 19.19
N ILE A 93 -14.42 7.33 20.00
CA ILE A 93 -13.12 6.65 19.96
C ILE A 93 -13.27 5.19 20.32
N ASP A 94 -14.05 4.85 21.35
CA ASP A 94 -14.36 3.46 21.71
C ASP A 94 -15.00 2.73 20.53
N HIS A 95 -15.94 3.37 19.83
CA HIS A 95 -16.53 2.79 18.62
C HIS A 95 -15.49 2.55 17.53
N VAL A 96 -14.58 3.52 17.32
CA VAL A 96 -13.47 3.38 16.36
C VAL A 96 -12.52 2.26 16.79
N TYR A 97 -12.18 2.14 18.08
CA TYR A 97 -11.36 1.06 18.62
C TYR A 97 -11.96 -0.33 18.34
N GLN A 98 -13.28 -0.48 18.48
CA GLN A 98 -13.99 -1.73 18.14
C GLN A 98 -13.91 -2.08 16.64
N GLN A 99 -13.68 -1.09 15.78
CA GLN A 99 -13.48 -1.27 14.33
C GLN A 99 -12.01 -1.50 13.96
N LEU A 100 -11.07 -1.15 14.85
CA LEU A 100 -9.64 -1.13 14.58
C LEU A 100 -8.85 -2.29 15.18
N SER A 101 -9.22 -2.71 16.39
CA SER A 101 -8.50 -3.75 17.12
C SER A 101 -8.79 -5.14 16.55
N ALA A 102 -7.74 -5.93 16.34
CA ALA A 102 -7.86 -7.29 15.82
C ALA A 102 -8.77 -8.17 16.70
N GLU A 103 -8.70 -7.99 18.02
CA GLU A 103 -9.51 -8.70 19.00
C GLU A 103 -11.01 -8.39 18.85
N ALA A 104 -11.38 -7.11 18.73
CA ALA A 104 -12.78 -6.71 18.55
C ALA A 104 -13.31 -7.14 17.19
N ILE A 105 -12.51 -6.99 16.13
CA ILE A 105 -12.88 -7.42 14.77
C ILE A 105 -13.17 -8.93 14.77
N ALA A 106 -12.29 -9.73 15.38
CA ALA A 106 -12.48 -11.17 15.50
C ALA A 106 -13.74 -11.52 16.32
N LYS A 107 -13.93 -10.87 17.48
CA LYS A 107 -15.09 -11.08 18.35
C LYS A 107 -16.43 -10.75 17.67
N ASN A 108 -16.43 -9.72 16.84
CA ASN A 108 -17.63 -9.23 16.16
C ASN A 108 -17.82 -9.85 14.77
N GLU A 109 -16.98 -10.84 14.39
CA GLU A 109 -16.94 -11.46 13.06
C GLU A 109 -16.93 -10.42 11.92
N ALA A 110 -16.25 -9.30 12.15
CA ALA A 110 -16.20 -8.19 11.21
C ALA A 110 -15.07 -8.41 10.19
N ALA A 111 -15.26 -7.91 8.98
CA ALA A 111 -14.19 -7.75 8.02
C ALA A 111 -13.32 -6.53 8.39
N PRO A 112 -12.05 -6.49 7.96
CA PRO A 112 -11.22 -5.29 8.06
C PRO A 112 -11.93 -4.07 7.47
N LEU A 113 -11.65 -2.88 8.01
CA LEU A 113 -12.33 -1.66 7.63
C LEU A 113 -11.85 -1.12 6.27
N LEU A 114 -10.55 -1.17 6.01
CA LEU A 114 -9.91 -0.53 4.86
C LEU A 114 -9.16 -1.55 4.00
N GLU A 115 -9.28 -1.46 2.68
CA GLU A 115 -8.42 -2.17 1.73
C GLU A 115 -7.34 -1.25 1.17
N ILE A 116 -6.09 -1.73 1.17
CA ILE A 116 -4.92 -1.10 0.53
C ILE A 116 -4.20 -2.12 -0.36
N GLN A 117 -3.42 -1.63 -1.31
CA GLN A 117 -2.68 -2.45 -2.27
C GLN A 117 -1.18 -2.36 -2.04
N LEU A 118 -0.49 -3.47 -2.22
CA LEU A 118 0.96 -3.53 -2.28
C LEU A 118 1.38 -3.69 -3.75
N GLU A 119 2.14 -2.73 -4.25
CA GLU A 119 2.57 -2.69 -5.64
C GLU A 119 4.09 -2.65 -5.78
N LEU A 120 4.61 -3.27 -6.85
CA LEU A 120 6.01 -3.12 -7.24
C LEU A 120 6.10 -2.04 -8.34
N VAL A 121 6.66 -0.89 -7.99
CA VAL A 121 7.06 0.17 -8.93
C VAL A 121 8.58 0.21 -8.90
N ALA A 122 9.21 -0.66 -9.69
CA ALA A 122 10.66 -0.85 -9.67
C ALA A 122 11.41 0.50 -9.72
N PRO A 123 12.37 0.73 -8.80
CA PRO A 123 13.02 -0.24 -7.92
C PRO A 123 12.36 -0.42 -6.54
N ASP A 124 11.15 0.10 -6.32
CA ASP A 124 10.54 0.17 -4.99
C ASP A 124 9.23 -0.63 -4.89
N ILE A 125 9.00 -1.23 -3.74
CA ILE A 125 7.69 -1.76 -3.35
C ILE A 125 6.96 -0.65 -2.61
N ILE A 126 5.79 -0.23 -3.06
CA ILE A 126 5.05 0.90 -2.49
C ILE A 126 3.63 0.51 -2.08
N TRP A 127 3.09 1.26 -1.12
CA TRP A 127 1.69 1.15 -0.71
C TRP A 127 0.80 2.03 -1.58
N LYS A 128 -0.40 1.55 -1.90
CA LYS A 128 -1.45 2.36 -2.54
C LYS A 128 -2.80 2.17 -1.84
N PRO A 129 -3.34 3.20 -1.17
CA PRO A 129 -2.69 4.47 -0.80
C PRO A 129 -1.45 4.26 0.09
N GLU A 130 -0.64 5.30 0.27
CA GLU A 130 0.51 5.27 1.19
C GLU A 130 0.05 4.94 2.62
N LEU A 131 0.74 4.03 3.30
CA LEU A 131 0.34 3.56 4.63
C LEU A 131 0.61 4.62 5.70
N GLY A 132 1.76 5.29 5.60
CA GLY A 132 2.18 6.34 6.53
C GLY A 132 1.55 7.70 6.23
N CYS A 133 2.32 8.75 6.51
CA CYS A 133 1.96 10.13 6.15
C CYS A 133 2.38 10.43 4.70
N ALA A 134 1.49 11.01 3.93
CA ALA A 134 1.69 11.40 2.53
C ALA A 134 1.04 12.75 2.22
N GLY A 135 1.35 13.77 3.02
CA GLY A 135 0.89 15.14 2.79
C GLY A 135 -0.63 15.31 2.89
N GLY A 136 -1.33 14.43 3.61
CA GLY A 136 -2.78 14.44 3.76
C GLY A 136 -3.51 13.30 3.07
N ASP A 137 -2.84 12.56 2.17
CA ASP A 137 -3.44 11.47 1.39
C ASP A 137 -2.99 10.07 1.83
N GLY A 138 -2.29 9.96 2.96
CA GLY A 138 -1.87 8.69 3.56
C GLY A 138 -2.92 8.09 4.50
N VAL A 139 -2.84 6.78 4.76
CA VAL A 139 -3.74 6.09 5.70
C VAL A 139 -3.58 6.64 7.13
N ARG A 140 -2.34 6.91 7.56
CA ARG A 140 -2.07 7.53 8.86
C ARG A 140 -2.61 8.96 8.93
N ASP A 141 -2.47 9.75 7.85
CA ASP A 141 -3.00 11.11 7.79
C ASP A 141 -4.53 11.12 7.87
N MET A 142 -5.19 10.20 7.17
CA MET A 142 -6.64 10.02 7.26
C MET A 142 -7.07 9.72 8.70
N PHE A 143 -6.42 8.78 9.37
CA PHE A 143 -6.71 8.47 10.77
C PHE A 143 -6.50 9.68 11.71
N ASN A 144 -5.37 10.39 11.56
CA ASN A 144 -5.08 11.60 12.33
C ASN A 144 -6.14 12.69 12.08
N SER A 145 -6.66 12.78 10.85
CA SER A 145 -7.74 13.72 10.51
C SER A 145 -9.05 13.36 11.22
N TRP A 146 -9.33 12.07 11.45
CA TRP A 146 -10.50 11.64 12.21
C TRP A 146 -10.41 12.11 13.66
N LEU A 147 -9.27 11.81 14.30
CA LEU A 147 -8.98 12.22 15.68
C LEU A 147 -9.09 13.73 15.87
N LYS A 148 -8.48 14.50 14.96
CA LYS A 148 -8.59 15.96 14.97
C LYS A 148 -10.04 16.43 14.83
N SER A 149 -10.80 15.81 13.93
CA SER A 149 -12.20 16.17 13.71
C SER A 149 -13.08 15.86 14.91
N PHE A 150 -12.75 14.84 15.71
CA PHE A 150 -13.47 14.57 16.96
C PHE A 150 -13.24 15.68 18.00
N LEU A 151 -12.00 16.16 18.14
CA LEU A 151 -11.67 17.28 19.03
C LEU A 151 -12.31 18.60 18.56
N ASP A 152 -12.44 18.79 17.25
CA ASP A 152 -13.06 19.98 16.66
C ASP A 152 -14.53 20.17 17.07
N ILE A 153 -15.17 19.19 17.72
CA ILE A 153 -16.50 19.33 18.34
C ILE A 153 -16.56 20.53 19.29
N GLY A 154 -15.50 20.78 20.07
CA GLY A 154 -15.42 21.88 21.02
C GLY A 154 -15.43 23.26 20.36
N SER A 155 -15.07 23.32 19.07
CA SER A 155 -15.10 24.55 18.26
C SER A 155 -16.49 24.90 17.72
N LYS A 156 -17.45 23.95 17.76
CA LYS A 156 -18.76 24.13 17.10
C LYS A 156 -19.76 24.93 17.94
N MET A 157 -19.40 25.24 19.19
CA MET A 157 -20.21 26.01 20.11
C MET A 157 -19.36 27.11 20.77
N LYS A 158 -19.92 28.33 20.84
CA LYS A 158 -19.33 29.40 21.66
C LYS A 158 -19.44 29.07 23.14
N ARG A 159 -18.46 29.49 23.92
CA ARG A 159 -18.50 29.28 25.36
C ARG A 159 -19.69 30.00 26.01
N LEU A 160 -20.22 29.38 27.06
CA LEU A 160 -21.34 29.93 27.83
C LEU A 160 -20.89 30.91 28.92
N ASP A 161 -19.73 30.64 29.53
CA ASP A 161 -19.16 31.36 30.68
C ASP A 161 -18.72 32.79 30.36
N ILE A 162 -17.85 32.96 29.37
CA ILE A 162 -17.19 34.23 29.02
C ILE A 162 -17.79 34.80 27.72
N GLY A 163 -18.47 33.97 26.92
CA GLY A 163 -19.11 34.37 25.66
C GLY A 163 -18.14 34.55 24.48
N GLU A 164 -16.84 34.50 24.74
CA GLU A 164 -15.75 34.51 23.75
C GLU A 164 -14.99 33.19 23.78
N GLY A 165 -14.43 32.80 22.63
CA GLY A 165 -13.71 31.53 22.49
C GLY A 165 -14.62 30.30 22.34
N ASN A 166 -14.02 29.13 22.52
CA ASN A 166 -14.64 27.82 22.38
C ASN A 166 -14.12 26.85 23.47
N TYR A 167 -14.52 25.58 23.40
CA TYR A 167 -14.15 24.56 24.39
C TYR A 167 -13.00 23.65 23.94
N ALA A 168 -12.29 23.98 22.85
CA ALA A 168 -11.29 23.08 22.28
C ALA A 168 -10.13 22.79 23.24
N LYS A 169 -9.66 23.82 23.95
CA LYS A 169 -8.53 23.70 24.87
C LYS A 169 -8.82 22.73 26.02
N GLU A 170 -9.99 22.81 26.63
CA GLU A 170 -10.38 21.89 27.70
C GLU A 170 -10.45 20.44 27.22
N LEU A 171 -10.86 20.21 25.97
CA LEU A 171 -10.94 18.86 25.41
C LEU A 171 -9.56 18.32 25.03
N GLU A 172 -8.63 19.18 24.60
CA GLU A 172 -7.24 18.80 24.35
C GLU A 172 -6.48 18.47 25.66
N GLU A 173 -6.83 19.14 26.76
CA GLU A 173 -6.23 18.93 28.08
C GLU A 173 -6.96 17.86 28.92
N ASP A 174 -8.09 17.33 28.44
CA ASP A 174 -8.85 16.30 29.15
C ASP A 174 -8.09 14.96 29.12
N PHE A 175 -7.76 14.46 30.30
CA PHE A 175 -6.99 13.23 30.47
C PHE A 175 -7.69 12.01 29.86
N MET A 176 -9.01 11.87 30.04
CA MET A 176 -9.74 10.69 29.57
C MET A 176 -9.84 10.69 28.04
N VAL A 177 -10.01 11.86 27.44
CA VAL A 177 -9.98 12.03 25.98
C VAL A 177 -8.58 11.68 25.44
N TYR A 178 -7.53 12.23 26.04
CA TYR A 178 -6.15 11.96 25.63
C TYR A 178 -5.78 10.48 25.74
N ASP A 179 -6.15 9.82 26.85
CA ASP A 179 -5.90 8.41 27.09
C ASP A 179 -6.57 7.53 26.02
N ALA A 180 -7.87 7.75 25.77
CA ALA A 180 -8.61 7.03 24.73
C ALA A 180 -7.99 7.22 23.33
N MET A 181 -7.58 8.46 22.99
CA MET A 181 -6.90 8.75 21.72
C MET A 181 -5.56 8.02 21.60
N SER A 182 -4.79 7.95 22.68
CA SER A 182 -3.49 7.29 22.73
C SER A 182 -3.62 5.78 22.53
N GLU A 183 -4.59 5.14 23.20
CA GLU A 183 -4.85 3.70 23.07
C GLU A 183 -5.19 3.33 21.62
N VAL A 184 -6.10 4.07 20.98
CA VAL A 184 -6.45 3.79 19.58
C VAL A 184 -5.29 4.06 18.62
N GLN A 185 -4.48 5.09 18.89
CA GLN A 185 -3.30 5.39 18.08
C GLN A 185 -2.25 4.29 18.17
N ALA A 186 -2.06 3.69 19.35
CA ALA A 186 -1.16 2.56 19.56
C ALA A 186 -1.59 1.34 18.73
N VAL A 187 -2.89 1.03 18.67
CA VAL A 187 -3.43 -0.05 17.82
C VAL A 187 -3.12 0.22 16.34
N VAL A 188 -3.32 1.45 15.86
CA VAL A 188 -3.01 1.79 14.46
C VAL A 188 -1.50 1.67 14.18
N LEU A 189 -0.63 2.07 15.10
CA LEU A 189 0.83 1.91 14.98
C LEU A 189 1.25 0.42 14.95
N SER A 190 0.66 -0.41 15.79
CA SER A 190 0.91 -1.86 15.78
C SER A 190 0.53 -2.48 14.43
N ASN A 191 -0.68 -2.17 13.93
CA ASN A 191 -1.15 -2.68 12.63
C ASN A 191 -0.27 -2.18 11.46
N GLU A 192 0.21 -0.93 11.51
CA GLU A 192 1.14 -0.40 10.51
C GLU A 192 2.48 -1.16 10.52
N ALA A 193 3.02 -1.47 11.69
CA ALA A 193 4.25 -2.25 11.81
C ALA A 193 4.10 -3.68 11.25
N GLU A 194 2.94 -4.32 11.46
CA GLU A 194 2.65 -5.64 10.87
C GLU A 194 2.54 -5.58 9.34
N CYS A 195 1.87 -4.56 8.79
CA CYS A 195 1.84 -4.31 7.36
C CYS A 195 3.26 -4.13 6.79
N GLU A 196 4.12 -3.35 7.46
CA GLU A 196 5.48 -3.12 6.97
C GLU A 196 6.34 -4.39 7.06
N ALA A 197 6.17 -5.21 8.10
CA ALA A 197 6.79 -6.53 8.17
C ALA A 197 6.32 -7.45 7.01
N PHE A 198 5.05 -7.36 6.62
CA PHE A 198 4.53 -8.06 5.45
C PHE A 198 5.17 -7.56 4.14
N ARG A 199 5.31 -6.24 3.96
CA ARG A 199 6.05 -5.66 2.82
C ARG A 199 7.50 -6.13 2.80
N ALA A 200 8.18 -6.14 3.94
CA ALA A 200 9.56 -6.58 4.06
C ALA A 200 9.77 -8.04 3.61
N SER A 201 8.76 -8.91 3.77
CA SER A 201 8.82 -10.30 3.29
C SER A 201 8.98 -10.42 1.76
N TYR A 202 8.56 -9.40 0.99
CA TYR A 202 8.74 -9.37 -0.46
C TYR A 202 10.12 -8.84 -0.91
N LEU A 203 10.89 -8.21 -0.01
CA LEU A 203 12.22 -7.69 -0.34
C LEU A 203 13.24 -8.79 -0.64
N GLN A 204 12.95 -10.04 -0.26
CA GLN A 204 13.77 -11.18 -0.65
C GLN A 204 13.83 -11.40 -2.16
N TYR A 205 12.89 -10.82 -2.92
CA TYR A 205 12.84 -10.89 -4.39
C TYR A 205 13.47 -9.68 -5.09
N ASP A 206 14.15 -8.80 -4.35
CA ASP A 206 14.79 -7.58 -4.89
C ASP A 206 15.69 -7.85 -6.10
N TYR A 207 16.42 -8.96 -6.08
CA TYR A 207 17.31 -9.35 -7.17
C TYR A 207 16.58 -9.54 -8.51
N LEU A 208 15.26 -9.81 -8.50
CA LEU A 208 14.49 -10.00 -9.72
C LEU A 208 14.32 -8.70 -10.52
N TYR A 209 14.30 -7.55 -9.84
CA TYR A 209 13.91 -6.28 -10.45
C TYR A 209 14.94 -5.15 -10.22
N LYS A 210 15.92 -5.34 -9.33
CA LYS A 210 17.04 -4.40 -9.15
C LYS A 210 18.27 -4.77 -9.97
N LYS A 211 18.49 -6.05 -10.28
CA LYS A 211 19.63 -6.49 -11.08
C LYS A 211 19.34 -6.30 -12.57
N ASP A 212 20.28 -5.76 -13.33
CA ASP A 212 20.16 -5.69 -14.78
C ASP A 212 20.21 -7.10 -15.39
N LEU A 213 19.28 -7.36 -16.31
CA LEU A 213 19.13 -8.66 -16.96
C LEU A 213 20.36 -9.00 -17.81
N ASN A 214 20.89 -8.03 -18.55
CA ASN A 214 22.00 -8.25 -19.48
C ASN A 214 23.33 -8.40 -18.73
N GLU A 215 23.56 -7.57 -17.71
CA GLU A 215 24.72 -7.68 -16.82
C GLU A 215 24.75 -9.07 -16.15
N ALA A 216 23.61 -9.51 -15.61
CA ALA A 216 23.51 -10.84 -15.01
C ALA A 216 23.70 -11.99 -16.00
N LEU A 217 23.29 -11.82 -17.26
CA LEU A 217 23.58 -12.78 -18.31
C LEU A 217 25.06 -12.83 -18.62
N GLN A 218 25.72 -11.68 -18.77
CA GLN A 218 27.16 -11.60 -19.04
C GLN A 218 27.98 -12.24 -17.92
N GLU A 219 27.68 -11.91 -16.66
CA GLU A 219 28.31 -12.55 -15.50
C GLU A 219 28.16 -14.08 -15.53
N PHE A 220 26.96 -14.57 -15.87
CA PHE A 220 26.71 -16.00 -15.99
C PHE A 220 27.54 -16.65 -17.12
N LEU A 221 27.61 -16.01 -18.30
CA LEU A 221 28.40 -16.49 -19.42
C LEU A 221 29.90 -16.52 -19.10
N GLU A 222 30.39 -15.53 -18.37
CA GLU A 222 31.81 -15.44 -17.98
C GLU A 222 32.19 -16.45 -16.90
N ALA A 223 31.29 -16.72 -15.95
CA ALA A 223 31.52 -17.61 -14.82
C ALA A 223 31.39 -19.09 -15.20
N GLU A 224 30.37 -19.44 -15.99
CA GLU A 224 30.05 -20.83 -16.35
C GLU A 224 30.56 -21.19 -17.76
N GLY A 225 31.29 -20.28 -18.41
CA GLY A 225 31.91 -20.51 -19.71
C GLY A 225 32.99 -21.59 -19.63
N VAL A 226 32.98 -22.52 -20.58
CA VAL A 226 33.96 -23.62 -20.64
C VAL A 226 35.23 -23.12 -21.30
N VAL A 227 36.39 -23.31 -20.68
CA VAL A 227 37.66 -22.96 -21.31
C VAL A 227 38.05 -24.05 -22.30
N GLY A 228 38.08 -23.71 -23.58
CA GLY A 228 38.55 -24.57 -24.67
C GLY A 228 40.06 -24.83 -24.59
N GLU A 229 40.52 -25.86 -25.30
CA GLU A 229 41.95 -26.24 -25.34
C GLU A 229 42.86 -25.14 -25.91
N ASP A 230 42.30 -24.19 -26.67
CA ASP A 230 42.96 -23.01 -27.24
C ASP A 230 42.97 -21.79 -26.30
N GLY A 231 42.38 -21.92 -25.10
CA GLY A 231 42.24 -20.83 -24.13
C GLY A 231 41.04 -19.90 -24.40
N SER A 232 40.20 -20.18 -25.40
CA SER A 232 38.94 -19.48 -25.63
C SER A 232 37.89 -19.86 -24.57
N LYS A 233 36.97 -18.95 -24.23
CA LYS A 233 35.82 -19.27 -23.37
C LYS A 233 34.61 -19.55 -24.24
N ASP A 234 34.25 -20.83 -24.36
CA ASP A 234 33.00 -21.27 -24.95
C ASP A 234 31.82 -20.99 -24.03
N ALA A 235 30.65 -20.88 -24.63
CA ALA A 235 29.42 -20.63 -23.90
C ALA A 235 29.10 -21.77 -22.90
N PRO A 236 28.41 -21.46 -21.79
CA PRO A 236 28.09 -22.44 -20.75
C PRO A 236 27.35 -23.69 -21.28
N PRO A 237 27.48 -24.84 -20.58
CA PRO A 237 26.78 -26.07 -20.93
C PRO A 237 25.26 -25.92 -20.82
N LEU A 238 24.51 -26.72 -21.58
CA LEU A 238 23.05 -26.62 -21.64
C LEU A 238 22.42 -26.86 -20.26
N GLU A 239 23.03 -27.74 -19.47
CA GLU A 239 22.63 -28.07 -18.10
C GLU A 239 22.69 -26.86 -17.18
N ALA A 240 23.68 -25.96 -17.36
CA ALA A 240 23.80 -24.73 -16.56
C ALA A 240 22.67 -23.74 -16.91
N PHE A 241 22.31 -23.62 -18.19
CA PHE A 241 21.16 -22.81 -18.61
C PHE A 241 19.84 -23.39 -18.10
N GLU A 242 19.65 -24.72 -18.19
CA GLU A 242 18.46 -25.40 -17.67
C GLU A 242 18.32 -25.18 -16.15
N ALA A 243 19.43 -25.22 -15.40
CA ALA A 243 19.44 -24.93 -13.97
C ALA A 243 18.98 -23.49 -13.66
N GLN A 244 19.44 -22.48 -14.43
CA GLN A 244 18.96 -21.10 -14.27
C GLN A 244 17.47 -20.96 -14.63
N VAL A 245 17.04 -21.56 -15.74
CA VAL A 245 15.62 -21.59 -16.14
C VAL A 245 14.76 -22.20 -15.04
N GLN A 246 15.20 -23.34 -14.48
CA GLN A 246 14.47 -24.03 -13.43
C GLN A 246 14.45 -23.23 -12.12
N LYS A 247 15.53 -22.52 -11.78
CA LYS A 247 15.57 -21.58 -10.65
C LYS A 247 14.46 -20.53 -10.76
N TYR A 248 14.37 -19.81 -11.88
CA TYR A 248 13.36 -18.75 -12.03
C TYR A 248 11.93 -19.27 -12.19
N ARG A 249 11.74 -20.45 -12.78
CA ARG A 249 10.44 -21.14 -12.78
C ARG A 249 10.01 -21.55 -11.36
N GLY A 250 10.95 -22.01 -10.54
CA GLY A 250 10.71 -22.32 -9.12
C GLY A 250 10.26 -21.07 -8.35
N VAL A 251 10.97 -19.96 -8.51
CA VAL A 251 10.62 -18.66 -7.92
C VAL A 251 9.22 -18.20 -8.37
N GLN A 252 8.89 -18.35 -9.65
CA GLN A 252 7.56 -18.03 -10.17
C GLN A 252 6.46 -18.89 -9.52
N ALA A 253 6.70 -20.19 -9.33
CA ALA A 253 5.75 -21.08 -8.67
C ALA A 253 5.56 -20.72 -7.19
N GLU A 254 6.66 -20.39 -6.49
CA GLU A 254 6.65 -19.92 -5.11
C GLU A 254 5.81 -18.65 -4.98
N ILE A 255 6.10 -17.61 -5.79
CA ILE A 255 5.33 -16.36 -5.81
C ILE A 255 3.86 -16.65 -6.08
N ASN A 256 3.53 -17.51 -7.05
CA ASN A 256 2.14 -17.82 -7.36
C ASN A 256 1.40 -18.50 -6.19
N SER A 257 2.10 -19.32 -5.41
CA SER A 257 1.55 -20.01 -4.23
C SER A 257 1.28 -19.10 -3.03
N MET A 258 1.89 -17.91 -2.98
CA MET A 258 1.68 -16.97 -1.87
C MET A 258 0.23 -16.52 -1.73
N LYS A 259 -0.17 -16.11 -0.53
CA LYS A 259 -1.52 -15.55 -0.32
C LYS A 259 -1.68 -14.25 -1.12
N THR A 260 -2.83 -14.10 -1.78
CA THR A 260 -3.17 -12.89 -2.54
C THR A 260 -3.70 -11.76 -1.67
N SER A 261 -4.05 -12.06 -0.42
CA SER A 261 -4.52 -11.07 0.54
C SER A 261 -4.11 -11.47 1.95
N ALA A 262 -3.85 -10.46 2.78
CA ALA A 262 -3.58 -10.58 4.21
C ALA A 262 -4.40 -9.51 4.96
N SER A 263 -4.60 -9.70 6.26
CA SER A 263 -5.34 -8.75 7.10
C SER A 263 -4.58 -8.52 8.40
N PHE A 264 -4.38 -7.25 8.72
CA PHE A 264 -3.64 -6.77 9.88
C PHE A 264 -4.52 -5.76 10.62
N GLY A 265 -5.22 -6.25 11.66
CA GLY A 265 -6.30 -5.52 12.31
C GLY A 265 -7.36 -5.05 11.29
N TRP A 266 -7.46 -3.73 11.15
CA TRP A 266 -8.43 -3.08 10.26
C TRP A 266 -7.99 -2.92 8.82
N ILE A 267 -6.76 -3.27 8.49
CA ILE A 267 -6.20 -3.11 7.16
C ILE A 267 -6.19 -4.46 6.46
N LYS A 268 -6.87 -4.53 5.33
CA LYS A 268 -6.76 -5.63 4.37
C LYS A 268 -5.78 -5.23 3.29
N VAL A 269 -4.74 -6.03 3.10
CA VAL A 269 -3.77 -5.86 2.03
C VAL A 269 -4.18 -6.74 0.84
N ASP A 270 -4.28 -6.13 -0.34
CA ASP A 270 -4.31 -6.83 -1.62
C ASP A 270 -2.89 -6.92 -2.19
N ALA A 271 -2.34 -8.14 -2.19
CA ALA A 271 -1.01 -8.45 -2.69
C ALA A 271 -1.01 -8.96 -4.14
N LYS A 272 -2.16 -9.00 -4.83
CA LYS A 272 -2.22 -9.42 -6.24
C LYS A 272 -1.31 -8.57 -7.15
N PRO A 273 -1.25 -7.23 -7.02
CA PRO A 273 -0.44 -6.41 -7.91
C PRO A 273 1.06 -6.74 -7.81
N ILE A 274 1.62 -6.76 -6.60
CA ILE A 274 3.01 -7.15 -6.38
C ILE A 274 3.31 -8.58 -6.84
N LYS A 275 2.44 -9.55 -6.53
CA LYS A 275 2.61 -10.93 -6.99
C LYS A 275 2.69 -11.01 -8.51
N LYS A 276 1.79 -10.33 -9.22
CA LYS A 276 1.76 -10.29 -10.68
C LYS A 276 3.03 -9.66 -11.24
N ALA A 277 3.50 -8.57 -10.63
CA ALA A 277 4.72 -7.89 -11.05
C ALA A 277 5.97 -8.78 -10.86
N LEU A 278 6.11 -9.43 -9.70
CA LEU A 278 7.23 -10.35 -9.43
C LEU A 278 7.21 -11.58 -10.34
N ALA A 279 6.04 -12.19 -10.56
CA ALA A 279 5.90 -13.30 -11.52
C ALA A 279 6.27 -12.88 -12.95
N THR A 280 5.97 -11.63 -13.33
CA THR A 280 6.39 -11.07 -14.63
C THR A 280 7.90 -10.94 -14.71
N TRP A 281 8.56 -10.48 -13.64
CA TRP A 281 10.02 -10.43 -13.59
C TRP A 281 10.66 -11.83 -13.69
N ALA A 282 10.17 -12.82 -12.94
CA ALA A 282 10.64 -14.20 -13.07
C ALA A 282 10.47 -14.76 -14.50
N THR A 283 9.38 -14.37 -15.19
CA THR A 283 9.17 -14.71 -16.60
C THR A 283 10.20 -14.04 -17.51
N LYS A 284 10.56 -12.77 -17.27
CA LYS A 284 11.63 -12.07 -18.01
C LYS A 284 12.98 -12.77 -17.86
N TRP A 285 13.33 -13.18 -16.64
CA TRP A 285 14.55 -13.95 -16.39
C TRP A 285 14.55 -15.29 -17.13
N THR A 286 13.44 -16.03 -17.07
CA THR A 286 13.29 -17.29 -17.82
C THR A 286 13.43 -17.07 -19.33
N TYR A 287 12.82 -16.00 -19.85
CA TYR A 287 12.92 -15.62 -21.25
C TYR A 287 14.35 -15.24 -21.65
N LEU A 288 15.08 -14.49 -20.83
CA LEU A 288 16.46 -14.08 -21.09
C LEU A 288 17.36 -15.29 -21.42
N TYR A 289 17.38 -16.30 -20.55
CA TYR A 289 18.22 -17.49 -20.74
C TYR A 289 17.77 -18.35 -21.92
N THR A 290 16.45 -18.57 -22.06
CA THR A 290 15.91 -19.38 -23.19
C THR A 290 16.08 -18.67 -24.53
N HIS A 291 15.91 -17.36 -24.58
CA HIS A 291 16.13 -16.56 -25.78
C HIS A 291 17.59 -16.56 -26.20
N TYR A 292 18.53 -16.41 -25.26
CA TYR A 292 19.96 -16.51 -25.56
C TYR A 292 20.32 -17.85 -26.21
N LEU A 293 19.84 -18.97 -25.64
CA LEU A 293 20.04 -20.30 -26.23
C LEU A 293 19.46 -20.40 -27.64
N SER A 294 18.24 -19.90 -27.85
CA SER A 294 17.59 -19.90 -29.16
C SER A 294 18.41 -19.11 -30.19
N GLN A 295 18.88 -17.92 -29.83
CA GLN A 295 19.70 -17.09 -30.72
C GLN A 295 21.02 -17.77 -31.06
N ARG A 296 21.66 -18.43 -30.07
CA ARG A 296 22.89 -19.19 -30.30
C ARG A 296 22.69 -20.31 -31.32
N VAL A 297 21.61 -21.08 -31.20
CA VAL A 297 21.29 -22.16 -32.15
C VAL A 297 21.07 -21.59 -33.55
N VAL A 298 20.28 -20.52 -33.68
CA VAL A 298 20.01 -19.87 -34.97
C VAL A 298 21.30 -19.34 -35.62
N ASN A 299 22.16 -18.67 -34.84
CA ASN A 299 23.42 -18.14 -35.34
C ASN A 299 24.37 -19.26 -35.77
N SER A 300 24.54 -20.30 -34.95
CA SER A 300 25.39 -21.45 -35.29
C SER A 300 24.91 -22.17 -36.56
N MET A 301 23.60 -22.28 -36.76
CA MET A 301 23.01 -22.87 -37.95
C MET A 301 23.27 -22.00 -39.18
N SER A 302 23.13 -20.67 -39.04
CA SER A 302 23.48 -19.71 -40.09
C SER A 302 24.97 -19.79 -40.47
N ASP A 303 25.86 -19.82 -39.48
CA ASP A 303 27.30 -19.91 -39.69
C ASP A 303 27.69 -21.22 -40.39
N LEU A 304 27.05 -22.34 -40.00
CA LEU A 304 27.24 -23.63 -40.66
C LEU A 304 26.76 -23.58 -42.12
N TYR A 305 25.61 -22.97 -42.40
CA TYR A 305 25.12 -22.82 -43.78
C TYR A 305 26.08 -21.98 -44.62
N SER A 306 26.53 -20.83 -44.10
CA SER A 306 27.52 -19.99 -44.77
C SER A 306 28.86 -20.72 -44.96
N PHE A 307 29.28 -21.54 -44.00
CA PHE A 307 30.48 -22.37 -44.13
C PHE A 307 30.31 -23.44 -45.22
N MET A 308 29.17 -24.14 -45.27
CA MET A 308 28.89 -25.13 -46.33
C MET A 308 28.84 -24.48 -47.71
N GLU A 309 28.20 -23.31 -47.83
CA GLU A 309 28.12 -22.57 -49.09
C GLU A 309 29.52 -22.15 -49.58
N ASN A 310 30.34 -21.60 -48.68
CA ASN A 310 31.72 -21.24 -48.98
C ASN A 310 32.59 -22.46 -49.32
N THR A 311 32.42 -23.57 -48.60
CA THR A 311 33.20 -24.80 -48.83
C THR A 311 32.85 -25.44 -50.17
N ASN A 312 31.56 -25.48 -50.53
CA ASN A 312 31.11 -25.94 -51.83
C ASN A 312 31.64 -25.03 -52.95
N ALA A 313 31.58 -23.71 -52.79
CA ALA A 313 32.15 -22.78 -53.76
C ALA A 313 33.65 -23.00 -53.97
N VAL A 314 34.42 -23.26 -52.90
CA VAL A 314 35.87 -23.56 -52.98
C VAL A 314 36.12 -24.94 -53.64
N LEU A 315 35.31 -25.95 -53.32
CA LEU A 315 35.42 -27.28 -53.91
C LEU A 315 35.10 -27.28 -55.41
N ASP A 316 34.04 -26.56 -55.83
CA ASP A 316 33.69 -26.38 -57.25
C ASP A 316 34.80 -25.65 -58.02
N GLN A 317 35.47 -24.69 -57.38
CA GLN A 317 36.62 -23.98 -57.94
C GLN A 317 37.85 -24.89 -58.11
N ARG A 318 38.07 -25.85 -57.21
CA ARG A 318 39.14 -26.87 -57.33
C ARG A 318 38.86 -27.90 -58.43
N LEU A 319 37.62 -28.37 -58.56
CA LEU A 319 37.22 -29.29 -59.64
C LEU A 319 37.35 -28.65 -61.03
N SER A 320 37.25 -27.32 -61.11
CA SER A 320 37.47 -26.56 -62.34
C SER A 320 38.95 -26.39 -62.70
N THR A 321 39.87 -26.57 -61.73
CA THR A 321 41.32 -26.40 -61.92
C THR A 321 42.08 -27.72 -62.08
N GLU A 322 41.52 -28.86 -61.67
CA GLU A 322 42.08 -30.20 -61.91
C GLU A 322 41.71 -30.81 -63.28
N LYS A 323 40.96 -30.10 -64.13
CA LYS A 323 40.46 -30.62 -65.41
C LYS A 323 41.34 -30.40 -66.65
N ASP A 324 42.60 -29.97 -66.48
CA ASP A 324 43.61 -29.97 -67.56
C ASP A 324 44.99 -30.18 -66.94
N PRO A 325 45.61 -31.36 -67.16
CA PRO A 325 46.69 -31.39 -68.14
C PRO A 325 46.80 -32.77 -68.82
N GLU A 326 46.11 -33.00 -69.93
CA GLU A 326 46.44 -34.13 -70.81
C GLU A 326 45.82 -33.94 -72.21
N ALA A 327 46.43 -33.06 -73.02
CA ALA A 327 46.56 -33.24 -74.48
C ALA A 327 47.32 -32.06 -75.09
N GLU A 328 48.16 -32.36 -76.07
CA GLU A 328 48.84 -31.46 -77.01
C GLU A 328 50.25 -30.99 -76.63
N GLU A 329 51.16 -31.96 -76.46
CA GLU A 329 52.51 -31.85 -77.05
C GLU A 329 52.72 -33.03 -78.03
N GLU A 330 53.40 -32.74 -79.16
CA GLU A 330 53.85 -33.63 -80.25
C GLU A 330 52.78 -34.03 -81.30
N GLU A 331 52.92 -33.82 -82.62
CA GLU A 331 54.05 -33.44 -83.47
C GLU A 331 53.52 -32.94 -84.84
N GLU A 332 54.26 -31.99 -85.45
CA GLU A 332 54.08 -31.48 -86.83
C GLU A 332 54.63 -32.46 -87.89
N ASP A 333 53.86 -32.61 -88.98
CA ASP A 333 54.22 -32.82 -90.40
C ASP A 333 54.91 -34.12 -90.90
N PRO A 334 54.78 -34.46 -92.21
CA PRO A 334 53.65 -34.33 -93.15
C PRO A 334 53.21 -35.66 -93.82
#